data_AF-A0A950CBH2-F1
#
_entry.id   AF-A0A950CBH2-F1
#
_cell.length_a   1.000
_cell.length_b   1.000
_cell.length_c   1.000
_cell.angle_alpha   90.00
_cell.angle_beta   90.00
_cell.angle_gamma   90.00
#
_symmetry.space_group_name_H-M   'P 1'
#
loop_
_entity.id
_entity.type
_entity.pdbx_description
1 polymer ?
#
loop_
_entity_poly.entity_id
_entity_poly.type
_entity_poly.pdbx_seq_one_letter_code
_entity_poly.pdbx_strand_id
1 'polypeptide(L)'
;MALAGDHAHTNGESWRAIAGNIYALGLATFSLVLLYFFPPHFDLRIGTVVSVAIVAIFLVLMERPVKTPATIMAPLTAILSAAGVVFGAWTIALAIVAWLTVRFRAVISEGGRPVDIFSMITLGQVATATIASYAVLGAWNLVSRLLAVTPHALNNLVALVGIIAVGLTWQTANNLVTYVYHRLRGRRIGVAQMLRTGVVAAIYAYLLVATYKFGGLLATTIFYIVVAQIKVVQDILGVTTQLHKLEKANDQARGLVR
;
A
#
# COMPACT_ATOMS: atom_id res chain seq x y z
N MET A 1 -3.08 17.70 42.55
CA MET A 1 -3.32 16.46 41.78
C MET A 1 -3.48 16.69 40.26
N ALA A 2 -3.91 17.86 39.77
CA ALA A 2 -4.02 18.13 38.33
C ALA A 2 -2.66 18.19 37.58
N LEU A 3 -1.60 18.72 38.21
CA LEU A 3 -0.26 18.83 37.61
C LEU A 3 0.45 17.48 37.36
N ALA A 4 0.14 16.44 38.13
CA ALA A 4 0.71 15.10 37.93
C ALA A 4 0.05 14.37 36.74
N GLY A 5 -1.22 14.67 36.44
CA GLY A 5 -1.92 14.16 35.26
C GLY A 5 -1.38 14.75 33.96
N ASP A 6 -1.14 16.06 33.92
CA ASP A 6 -0.57 16.73 32.75
C ASP A 6 0.87 16.29 32.45
N HIS A 7 1.71 16.08 33.47
CA HIS A 7 3.06 15.54 33.27
C HIS A 7 3.06 14.07 32.82
N ALA A 8 2.11 13.26 33.29
CA ALA A 8 1.96 11.88 32.82
C ALA A 8 1.46 11.81 31.36
N HIS A 9 0.55 12.71 30.97
CA HIS A 9 0.04 12.81 29.61
C HIS A 9 1.11 13.33 28.63
N THR A 10 1.84 14.39 28.98
CA THR A 10 2.92 14.95 28.15
C THR A 10 4.13 14.02 28.02
N ASN A 11 4.53 13.32 29.09
CA ASN A 11 5.56 12.28 29.02
C ASN A 11 5.10 11.05 28.21
N GLY A 12 3.81 10.71 28.27
CA GLY A 12 3.21 9.69 27.44
C GLY A 12 3.21 10.03 25.94
N GLU A 13 3.01 11.30 25.60
CA GLU A 13 3.04 11.76 24.19
C GLU A 13 4.46 11.86 23.63
N SER A 14 5.43 12.36 24.41
CA SER A 14 6.83 12.46 23.98
C SER A 14 7.48 11.09 23.78
N TRP A 15 7.29 10.13 24.69
CA TRP A 15 7.76 8.75 24.53
C TRP A 15 7.22 8.10 23.25
N ARG A 16 5.92 8.27 22.96
CA ARG A 16 5.30 7.70 21.75
C ARG A 16 5.87 8.29 20.46
N ALA A 17 6.21 9.59 20.47
CA ALA A 17 6.87 10.23 19.33
C ALA A 17 8.29 9.67 19.13
N ILE A 18 9.07 9.53 20.21
CA ILE A 18 10.42 8.97 20.18
C ILE A 18 10.40 7.51 19.71
N ALA A 19 9.52 6.68 20.28
CA ALA A 19 9.36 5.28 19.88
C ALA A 19 8.95 5.14 18.41
N GLY A 20 8.08 6.02 17.91
CA GLY A 20 7.72 6.08 16.49
C GLY A 20 8.91 6.41 15.58
N ASN A 21 9.79 7.32 15.99
CA ASN A 21 10.99 7.67 15.23
C ASN A 21 12.03 6.54 15.23
N ILE A 22 12.26 5.90 16.39
CA ILE A 22 13.16 4.73 16.51
C ILE A 22 12.66 3.61 15.61
N TYR A 23 11.36 3.35 15.61
CA TYR A 23 10.76 2.34 14.75
C TYR A 23 10.94 2.66 13.26
N ALA A 24 10.69 3.90 12.85
CA ALA A 24 10.91 4.33 11.46
C ALA A 24 12.38 4.21 11.03
N LEU A 25 13.31 4.54 11.92
CA LEU A 25 14.75 4.37 11.68
C LEU A 25 15.12 2.89 11.57
N GLY A 26 14.58 2.04 12.46
CA GLY A 26 14.76 0.59 12.40
C GLY A 26 14.25 -0.01 11.09
N LEU A 27 13.09 0.43 10.61
CA LEU A 27 12.58 0.03 9.29
C LEU A 27 13.52 0.46 8.17
N ALA A 28 14.04 1.69 8.22
CA ALA A 28 14.97 2.19 7.22
C ALA A 28 16.28 1.39 7.21
N THR A 29 16.87 1.15 8.38
CA THR A 29 18.06 0.29 8.51
C THR A 29 17.79 -1.10 7.97
N PHE A 30 16.66 -1.72 8.31
CA PHE A 30 16.29 -3.03 7.78
C PHE A 30 16.11 -3.02 6.27
N SER A 31 15.50 -1.96 5.71
CA SER A 31 15.34 -1.83 4.26
C SER A 31 16.68 -1.66 3.53
N LEU A 32 17.64 -0.93 4.12
CA LEU A 32 18.99 -0.81 3.59
C LEU A 32 19.75 -2.14 3.66
N VAL A 33 19.60 -2.88 4.75
CA VAL A 33 20.16 -4.23 4.89
C VAL A 33 19.61 -5.15 3.80
N LEU A 34 18.30 -5.12 3.53
CA LEU A 34 17.71 -5.90 2.43
C LEU A 34 18.28 -5.51 1.06
N LEU A 35 18.39 -4.20 0.78
CA LEU A 35 18.98 -3.73 -0.48
C LEU A 35 20.45 -4.13 -0.64
N TYR A 36 21.21 -4.19 0.46
CA TYR A 36 22.61 -4.58 0.47
C TYR A 36 22.80 -6.09 0.26
N PHE A 37 22.09 -6.92 1.03
CA PHE A 37 22.24 -8.38 0.97
C PHE A 37 21.50 -9.02 -0.22
N PHE A 38 20.43 -8.38 -0.69
CA PHE A 38 19.60 -8.87 -1.80
C PHE A 38 19.43 -7.78 -2.86
N PRO A 39 20.50 -7.43 -3.60
CA PRO A 39 20.44 -6.33 -4.56
C PRO A 39 19.37 -6.59 -5.64
N PRO A 40 18.50 -5.60 -5.91
CA PRO A 40 17.46 -5.73 -6.92
C PRO A 40 18.08 -5.80 -8.32
N HIS A 41 17.66 -6.80 -9.10
CA HIS A 41 18.09 -6.97 -10.48
C HIS A 41 17.05 -6.31 -11.39
N PHE A 42 17.38 -5.13 -11.90
CA PHE A 42 16.49 -4.39 -12.81
C PHE A 42 16.67 -4.86 -14.25
N ASP A 43 15.55 -5.20 -14.90
CA ASP A 43 15.55 -5.41 -16.34
C ASP A 43 15.58 -4.05 -17.05
N LEU A 44 16.67 -3.80 -17.77
CA LEU A 44 16.95 -2.54 -18.48
C LEU A 44 16.53 -2.58 -19.96
N ARG A 45 15.82 -3.62 -20.41
CA ARG A 45 15.25 -3.64 -21.75
C ARG A 45 14.36 -2.42 -21.96
N ILE A 46 14.52 -1.75 -23.11
CA ILE A 46 13.82 -0.50 -23.44
C ILE A 46 12.30 -0.66 -23.26
N GLY A 47 11.72 -1.77 -23.70
CA GLY A 47 10.28 -2.05 -23.54
C GLY A 47 9.84 -2.12 -22.08
N THR A 48 10.65 -2.70 -21.20
CA THR A 48 10.39 -2.77 -19.76
C THR A 48 10.51 -1.39 -19.13
N VAL A 49 11.56 -0.64 -19.45
CA VAL A 49 11.77 0.74 -18.94
C VAL A 49 10.62 1.67 -19.34
N VAL A 50 10.20 1.65 -20.60
CA VAL A 50 9.05 2.43 -21.09
C VAL A 50 7.78 2.03 -20.37
N SER A 51 7.55 0.71 -20.19
CA SER A 51 6.38 0.22 -19.47
C SER A 51 6.35 0.70 -18.01
N VAL A 52 7.48 0.60 -17.31
CA VAL A 52 7.64 1.07 -15.93
C VAL A 52 7.44 2.59 -15.86
N ALA A 53 8.00 3.36 -16.80
CA ALA A 53 7.83 4.81 -16.85
C ALA A 53 6.36 5.21 -17.03
N ILE A 54 5.62 4.53 -17.91
CA ILE A 54 4.18 4.78 -18.10
C ILE A 54 3.42 4.46 -16.80
N VAL A 55 3.71 3.32 -16.16
CA VAL A 55 3.07 2.95 -14.88
C VAL A 55 3.41 3.96 -13.77
N ALA A 56 4.65 4.47 -13.73
CA ALA A 56 5.07 5.49 -12.78
C ALA A 56 4.32 6.82 -13.00
N ILE A 57 4.27 7.33 -14.24
CA ILE A 57 3.49 8.52 -14.60
C ILE A 57 2.03 8.33 -14.22
N PHE A 58 1.50 7.15 -14.50
CA PHE A 58 0.12 6.82 -14.18
C PHE A 58 -0.17 6.82 -12.68
N LEU A 59 0.68 6.20 -11.86
CA LEU A 59 0.60 6.25 -10.39
C LEU A 59 0.61 7.71 -9.91
N VAL A 60 1.53 8.52 -10.44
CA VAL A 60 1.64 9.95 -10.11
C VAL A 60 0.35 10.70 -10.41
N LEU A 61 -0.31 10.42 -11.55
CA LEU A 61 -1.52 11.11 -11.97
C LEU A 61 -2.77 10.66 -11.21
N MET A 62 -2.89 9.36 -10.92
CA MET A 62 -4.13 8.76 -10.43
C MET A 62 -4.25 8.68 -8.91
N GLU A 63 -3.14 8.77 -8.17
CA GLU A 63 -3.20 8.69 -6.72
C GLU A 63 -3.93 9.89 -6.09
N ARG A 64 -4.86 9.61 -5.19
CA ARG A 64 -5.59 10.65 -4.44
C ARG A 64 -5.15 10.65 -2.99
N PRO A 65 -4.92 11.83 -2.37
CA PRO A 65 -4.58 11.90 -0.96
C PRO A 65 -5.77 11.43 -0.13
N VAL A 66 -5.52 10.47 0.77
CA VAL A 66 -6.57 9.85 1.58
C VAL A 66 -6.71 10.62 2.88
N LYS A 67 -7.88 11.21 3.13
CA LYS A 67 -8.18 11.98 4.36
C LYS A 67 -8.43 11.09 5.58
N THR A 68 -8.58 9.77 5.42
CA THR A 68 -8.87 8.82 6.50
C THR A 68 -7.84 7.67 6.55
N PRO A 69 -7.19 7.42 7.70
CA PRO A 69 -6.16 6.37 7.83
C PRO A 69 -6.69 4.92 7.73
N ALA A 70 -8.00 4.73 7.58
CA ALA A 70 -8.66 3.42 7.52
C ALA A 70 -8.97 2.94 6.07
N THR A 71 -8.72 3.77 5.06
CA THR A 71 -8.99 3.46 3.66
C THR A 71 -7.68 3.23 2.93
N ILE A 72 -7.00 2.13 3.27
CA ILE A 72 -5.94 1.59 2.40
C ILE A 72 -6.64 1.14 1.12
N MET A 73 -6.44 1.90 0.06
CA MET A 73 -7.06 1.68 -1.25
C MET A 73 -6.59 0.31 -1.77
N ALA A 74 -7.51 -0.66 -1.78
CA ALA A 74 -7.32 -1.92 -2.49
C ALA A 74 -6.75 -1.74 -3.92
N PRO A 75 -7.09 -0.67 -4.67
CA PRO A 75 -6.47 -0.38 -5.97
C PRO A 75 -4.95 -0.19 -5.96
N LEU A 76 -4.38 0.54 -4.98
CA LEU A 76 -2.94 0.82 -4.96
C LEU A 76 -2.16 -0.46 -4.66
N THR A 77 -2.61 -1.20 -3.65
CA THR A 77 -2.05 -2.52 -3.34
C THR A 77 -2.15 -3.45 -4.53
N ALA A 78 -3.26 -3.43 -5.27
CA ALA A 78 -3.42 -4.25 -6.46
C ALA A 78 -2.39 -3.93 -7.54
N ILE A 79 -2.12 -2.64 -7.81
CA ILE A 79 -1.11 -2.22 -8.78
C ILE A 79 0.28 -2.65 -8.33
N LEU A 80 0.66 -2.39 -7.07
CA LEU A 80 2.00 -2.73 -6.58
C LEU A 80 2.22 -4.24 -6.53
N SER A 81 1.17 -5.01 -6.21
CA SER A 81 1.21 -6.47 -6.27
C SER A 81 1.33 -6.99 -7.70
N ALA A 82 0.56 -6.41 -8.64
CA ALA A 82 0.66 -6.75 -10.06
C ALA A 82 2.02 -6.37 -10.64
N ALA A 83 2.56 -5.21 -10.26
CA ALA A 83 3.91 -4.79 -10.62
C ALA A 83 4.96 -5.78 -10.11
N GLY A 84 4.79 -6.32 -8.89
CA GLY A 84 5.63 -7.37 -8.31
C GLY A 84 5.75 -8.61 -9.19
N VAL A 85 4.61 -9.00 -9.75
CA VAL A 85 4.47 -10.17 -10.62
C VAL A 85 5.01 -9.91 -12.03
N VAL A 86 4.80 -8.70 -12.57
CA VAL A 86 5.06 -8.36 -13.97
C VAL A 86 6.45 -7.76 -14.18
N PHE A 87 6.84 -6.78 -13.37
CA PHE A 87 8.06 -6.00 -13.53
C PHE A 87 9.16 -6.39 -12.53
N GLY A 88 8.87 -7.32 -11.61
CA GLY A 88 9.84 -7.82 -10.64
C GLY A 88 10.41 -6.69 -9.78
N ALA A 89 11.74 -6.57 -9.76
CA ALA A 89 12.46 -5.62 -8.90
C ALA A 89 12.05 -4.15 -9.08
N TRP A 90 11.55 -3.77 -10.26
CA TRP A 90 11.00 -2.43 -10.52
C TRP A 90 9.84 -2.04 -9.61
N THR A 91 9.19 -3.01 -8.98
CA THR A 91 8.14 -2.79 -7.97
C THR A 91 8.64 -1.99 -6.79
N ILE A 92 9.90 -2.14 -6.41
CA ILE A 92 10.51 -1.35 -5.33
C ILE A 92 10.47 0.13 -5.71
N ALA A 93 10.93 0.48 -6.91
CA ALA A 93 10.93 1.86 -7.40
C ALA A 93 9.51 2.41 -7.55
N LEU A 94 8.60 1.62 -8.14
CA LEU A 94 7.19 2.02 -8.32
C LEU A 94 6.48 2.24 -6.98
N ALA A 95 6.76 1.41 -5.98
CA ALA A 95 6.20 1.57 -4.64
C ALA A 95 6.71 2.83 -3.94
N ILE A 96 7.99 3.18 -4.12
CA ILE A 96 8.55 4.42 -3.58
C ILE A 96 7.90 5.64 -4.26
N VAL A 97 7.76 5.62 -5.59
CA VAL A 97 7.11 6.69 -6.36
C VAL A 97 5.65 6.88 -5.93
N ALA A 98 4.91 5.79 -5.77
CA ALA A 98 3.55 5.79 -5.23
C ALA A 98 3.49 6.48 -3.86
N TRP A 99 4.26 6.00 -2.89
CA TRP A 99 4.22 6.58 -1.54
C TRP A 99 4.63 8.06 -1.49
N LEU A 100 5.64 8.45 -2.26
CA LEU A 100 6.03 9.85 -2.37
C LEU A 100 4.90 10.69 -2.97
N THR A 101 4.24 10.21 -4.02
CA THR A 101 3.14 10.92 -4.68
C THR A 101 1.96 11.12 -3.73
N VAL A 102 1.51 10.08 -3.02
CA VAL A 102 0.48 10.21 -1.97
C VAL A 102 0.88 11.28 -0.95
N ARG A 103 2.14 11.28 -0.50
CA ARG A 103 2.65 12.21 0.50
C ARG A 103 2.66 13.66 0.00
N PHE A 104 3.16 13.89 -1.22
CA PHE A 104 3.15 15.20 -1.86
C PHE A 104 1.72 15.74 -2.00
N ARG A 105 0.78 14.92 -2.49
CA ARG A 105 -0.62 15.34 -2.67
C ARG A 105 -1.33 15.59 -1.33
N ALA A 106 -1.03 14.81 -0.29
CA ALA A 106 -1.61 15.01 1.04
C ALA A 106 -1.22 16.38 1.59
N VAL A 107 0.03 16.77 1.42
CA VAL A 107 0.55 18.06 1.90
C VAL A 107 -0.02 19.26 1.13
N ILE A 108 -0.19 19.14 -0.19
CA ILE A 108 -0.89 20.14 -1.00
C ILE A 108 -2.32 20.34 -0.47
N SER A 109 -2.99 19.26 -0.06
CA SER A 109 -4.35 19.32 0.48
C SER A 109 -4.47 19.83 1.92
N GLU A 110 -3.38 19.82 2.70
CA GLU A 110 -3.32 20.29 4.09
C GLU A 110 -2.84 21.74 4.24
N GLY A 111 -2.82 22.52 3.15
CA GLY A 111 -2.52 23.96 3.20
C GLY A 111 -1.03 24.30 3.04
N GLY A 112 -0.23 23.44 2.41
CA GLY A 112 1.02 23.86 1.77
C GLY A 112 2.25 24.04 2.69
N ARG A 113 2.25 23.48 3.91
CA ARG A 113 3.51 23.37 4.67
C ARG A 113 4.50 22.50 3.90
N PRO A 114 5.77 22.88 3.72
CA PRO A 114 6.71 22.11 2.92
C PRO A 114 6.79 20.66 3.42
N VAL A 115 6.70 19.70 2.49
CA VAL A 115 6.98 18.29 2.79
C VAL A 115 8.42 18.24 3.28
N ASP A 116 8.65 17.91 4.55
CA ASP A 116 9.96 17.45 4.94
C ASP A 116 10.13 16.03 4.37
N ILE A 117 10.67 15.98 3.16
CA ILE A 117 10.94 14.76 2.39
C ILE A 117 11.91 13.87 3.18
N PHE A 118 12.72 14.46 4.07
CA PHE A 118 13.66 13.78 4.93
C PHE A 118 13.13 13.55 6.35
N SER A 119 11.84 13.80 6.60
CA SER A 119 11.25 13.47 7.90
C SER A 119 11.26 11.96 8.14
N MET A 120 11.39 11.58 9.42
CA MET A 120 11.36 10.17 9.87
C MET A 120 10.10 9.42 9.41
N ILE A 121 8.98 10.13 9.24
CA ILE A 121 7.72 9.53 8.77
C ILE A 121 7.84 9.13 7.29
N THR A 122 8.35 10.03 6.45
CA THR A 122 8.57 9.75 5.02
C THR A 122 9.58 8.61 4.85
N LEU A 123 10.66 8.63 5.64
CA LEU A 123 11.67 7.57 5.67
C LEU A 123 11.05 6.20 6.04
N GLY A 124 10.22 6.16 7.09
CA GLY A 124 9.52 4.93 7.50
C GLY A 124 8.53 4.42 6.44
N GLN A 125 7.85 5.30 5.72
CA GLN A 125 6.93 4.93 4.62
C GLN A 125 7.68 4.34 3.43
N VAL A 126 8.78 4.97 3.00
CA VAL A 126 9.66 4.47 1.93
C VAL A 126 10.27 3.12 2.32
N ALA A 127 10.71 2.98 3.57
CA ALA A 127 11.21 1.72 4.09
C ALA A 127 10.14 0.63 4.09
N THR A 128 8.92 0.95 4.51
CA THR A 128 7.78 0.01 4.48
C THR A 128 7.48 -0.45 3.06
N ALA A 129 7.46 0.47 2.10
CA ALA A 129 7.26 0.18 0.68
C ALA A 129 8.31 -0.79 0.14
N THR A 130 9.58 -0.58 0.53
CA THR A 130 10.70 -1.43 0.14
C THR A 130 10.57 -2.83 0.73
N ILE A 131 10.30 -2.94 2.03
CA ILE A 131 10.12 -4.22 2.74
C ILE A 131 8.95 -5.02 2.15
N ALA A 132 7.80 -4.36 1.93
CA ALA A 132 6.63 -4.99 1.32
C ALA A 132 6.92 -5.48 -0.11
N SER A 133 7.74 -4.74 -0.87
CA SER A 133 8.18 -5.15 -2.22
C SER A 133 9.03 -6.42 -2.17
N TYR A 134 9.97 -6.53 -1.23
CA TYR A 134 10.75 -7.76 -1.06
C TYR A 134 9.89 -8.96 -0.66
N ALA A 135 8.88 -8.76 0.20
CA ALA A 135 7.95 -9.83 0.56
C ALA A 135 7.18 -10.34 -0.67
N VAL A 136 6.75 -9.43 -1.55
CA VAL A 136 6.09 -9.76 -2.82
C VAL A 136 7.02 -10.51 -3.77
N LEU A 137 8.27 -10.05 -3.93
CA LEU A 137 9.26 -10.72 -4.78
C LEU A 137 9.56 -12.14 -4.29
N GLY A 138 9.71 -12.32 -2.98
CA GLY A 138 9.89 -13.62 -2.36
C GLY A 138 8.69 -14.55 -2.59
N ALA A 139 7.48 -14.04 -2.37
CA ALA A 139 6.25 -14.80 -2.60
C ALA A 139 6.08 -15.19 -4.08
N TRP A 140 6.34 -14.28 -5.01
CA TRP A 140 6.25 -14.57 -6.44
C TRP A 140 7.31 -15.58 -6.90
N ASN A 141 8.52 -15.54 -6.33
CA ASN A 141 9.54 -16.56 -6.59
C ASN A 141 9.13 -17.96 -6.11
N LEU A 142 8.38 -18.07 -5.01
CA LEU A 142 7.80 -19.36 -4.60
C LEU A 142 6.72 -19.82 -5.58
N VAL A 143 5.84 -18.92 -6.00
CA VAL A 143 4.79 -19.20 -6.98
C VAL A 143 5.36 -19.64 -8.33
N SER A 144 6.41 -18.98 -8.82
CA SER A 144 7.04 -19.32 -10.10
C SER A 144 7.68 -20.70 -10.08
N ARG A 145 8.30 -21.09 -8.95
CA ARG A 145 8.82 -22.45 -8.75
C ARG A 145 7.70 -23.49 -8.71
N LEU A 146 6.59 -23.19 -8.03
CA LEU A 146 5.42 -24.06 -8.01
C LEU A 146 4.82 -24.24 -9.41
N LEU A 147 4.71 -23.16 -10.19
CA LEU A 147 4.23 -23.20 -11.56
C LEU A 147 5.12 -24.06 -12.48
N ALA A 148 6.43 -24.12 -12.23
CA ALA A 148 7.34 -24.94 -13.03
C ALA A 148 7.13 -26.45 -12.82
N VAL A 149 6.60 -26.86 -11.67
CA VAL A 149 6.34 -28.28 -11.32
C VAL A 149 4.86 -28.65 -11.50
N THR A 150 4.00 -27.66 -11.69
CA THR A 150 2.55 -27.86 -11.83
C THR A 150 2.22 -28.45 -13.21
N PRO A 151 1.31 -29.45 -13.29
CA PRO A 151 0.81 -29.95 -14.57
C PRO A 151 0.15 -28.85 -15.39
N HIS A 152 0.35 -28.84 -16.71
CA HIS A 152 -0.15 -27.78 -17.60
C HIS A 152 -1.66 -27.48 -17.45
N ALA A 153 -2.48 -28.50 -17.18
CA ALA A 153 -3.92 -28.33 -16.95
C ALA A 153 -4.27 -27.46 -15.72
N LEU A 154 -3.37 -27.40 -14.73
CA LEU A 154 -3.57 -26.66 -13.48
C LEU A 154 -2.81 -25.32 -13.43
N ASN A 155 -1.96 -25.03 -14.43
CA ASN A 155 -1.11 -23.82 -14.43
C ASN A 155 -1.91 -22.53 -14.28
N ASN A 156 -3.06 -22.41 -14.95
CA ASN A 156 -3.90 -21.20 -14.86
C ASN A 156 -4.48 -21.02 -13.45
N LEU A 157 -4.90 -22.11 -12.81
CA LEU A 157 -5.45 -22.09 -11.46
C LEU A 157 -4.37 -21.77 -10.42
N VAL A 158 -3.20 -22.40 -10.54
CA VAL A 158 -2.05 -22.13 -9.66
C VAL A 158 -1.54 -20.70 -9.86
N ALA A 159 -1.54 -20.18 -11.09
CA ALA A 159 -1.18 -18.79 -11.36
C ALA A 159 -2.17 -17.82 -10.71
N LEU A 160 -3.48 -18.10 -10.81
CA LEU A 160 -4.52 -17.30 -10.17
C LEU A 160 -4.35 -17.25 -8.65
N VAL A 161 -4.27 -18.43 -8.02
CA VAL A 161 -4.12 -18.52 -6.56
C VAL A 161 -2.80 -17.90 -6.12
N GLY A 162 -1.73 -18.09 -6.88
CA GLY A 162 -0.42 -17.51 -6.63
C GLY A 162 -0.42 -15.99 -6.67
N ILE A 163 -1.05 -15.36 -7.67
CA ILE A 163 -1.13 -13.89 -7.75
C ILE A 163 -1.97 -13.33 -6.58
N ILE A 164 -3.06 -14.00 -6.21
CA ILE A 164 -3.86 -13.62 -5.05
C ILE A 164 -3.02 -13.71 -3.77
N ALA A 165 -2.28 -14.80 -3.58
CA ALA A 165 -1.40 -14.98 -2.42
C ALA A 165 -0.30 -13.91 -2.35
N VAL A 166 0.27 -13.51 -3.50
CA VAL A 166 1.23 -12.40 -3.58
C VAL A 166 0.58 -11.07 -3.18
N GLY A 167 -0.64 -10.78 -3.65
CA GLY A 167 -1.37 -9.58 -3.26
C GLY A 167 -1.70 -9.52 -1.76
N LEU A 168 -2.07 -10.66 -1.17
CA LEU A 168 -2.24 -10.79 0.27
C LEU A 168 -0.93 -10.61 1.04
N THR A 169 0.21 -11.04 0.47
CA THR A 169 1.53 -10.86 1.07
C THR A 169 1.90 -9.38 1.17
N TRP A 170 1.73 -8.62 0.08
CA TRP A 170 1.92 -7.17 0.11
C TRP A 170 1.08 -6.51 1.20
N GLN A 171 -0.23 -6.79 1.20
CA GLN A 171 -1.15 -6.15 2.13
C GLN A 171 -0.80 -6.52 3.57
N THR A 172 -0.50 -7.80 3.84
CA THR A 172 -0.14 -8.27 5.18
C THR A 172 1.13 -7.57 5.66
N ALA A 173 2.17 -7.51 4.82
CA ALA A 173 3.42 -6.84 5.17
C ALA A 173 3.20 -5.35 5.46
N ASN A 174 2.51 -4.65 4.55
CA ASN A 174 2.22 -3.22 4.71
C ASN A 174 1.34 -2.94 5.94
N ASN A 175 0.29 -3.74 6.16
CA ASN A 175 -0.61 -3.61 7.30
C ASN A 175 0.11 -3.87 8.62
N LEU A 176 0.96 -4.89 8.69
CA LEU A 176 1.68 -5.23 9.92
C LEU A 176 2.63 -4.10 10.32
N VAL A 177 3.40 -3.59 9.36
CA VAL A 177 4.33 -2.49 9.60
C VAL A 177 3.60 -1.22 10.02
N THR A 178 2.48 -0.92 9.35
CA THR A 178 1.61 0.23 9.65
C THR A 178 0.91 0.08 11.00
N TYR A 179 0.44 -1.12 11.34
CA TYR A 179 -0.23 -1.44 12.60
C TYR A 179 0.69 -1.21 13.79
N VAL A 180 1.93 -1.69 13.72
CA VAL A 180 2.95 -1.48 14.77
C VAL A 180 3.20 0.02 14.96
N TYR A 181 3.39 0.76 13.87
CA TYR A 181 3.59 2.21 13.93
C TYR A 181 2.42 2.96 14.59
N HIS A 182 1.18 2.61 14.23
CA HIS A 182 -0.01 3.23 14.83
C HIS A 182 -0.20 2.84 16.29
N ARG A 183 0.11 1.59 16.65
CA ARG A 183 0.05 1.11 18.04
C ARG A 183 1.08 1.84 18.92
N LEU A 184 2.29 2.10 18.42
CA LEU A 184 3.30 2.92 19.09
C LEU A 184 2.81 4.36 19.32
N ARG A 185 1.99 4.91 18.41
CA ARG A 185 1.35 6.23 18.57
C ARG A 185 0.03 6.21 19.35
N GLY A 186 -0.36 5.07 19.92
CA GLY A 186 -1.59 4.92 20.71
C GLY A 186 -2.89 4.91 19.88
N ARG A 187 -2.81 4.77 18.56
CA ARG A 187 -3.99 4.66 17.67
C ARG A 187 -4.37 3.20 17.46
N ARG A 188 -5.66 2.87 17.58
CA ARG A 188 -6.20 1.52 17.32
C ARG A 188 -6.74 1.45 15.89
N ILE A 189 -6.27 0.46 15.12
CA ILE A 189 -6.81 0.13 13.79
C ILE A 189 -7.39 -1.28 13.83
N GLY A 190 -8.57 -1.47 13.24
CA GLY A 190 -9.25 -2.76 13.19
C GLY A 190 -8.58 -3.73 12.20
N VAL A 191 -8.14 -4.89 12.69
CA VAL A 191 -7.49 -5.95 11.88
C VAL A 191 -8.44 -6.55 10.83
N ALA A 192 -9.75 -6.62 11.12
CA ALA A 192 -10.75 -7.14 10.19
C ALA A 192 -10.90 -6.29 8.92
N GLN A 193 -10.81 -4.96 9.05
CA GLN A 193 -10.87 -4.03 7.91
C GLN A 193 -9.64 -4.18 7.00
N MET A 194 -8.48 -4.41 7.61
CA MET A 194 -7.20 -4.66 6.96
C MET A 194 -7.15 -5.96 6.14
N LEU A 195 -7.83 -7.01 6.60
CA LEU A 195 -7.97 -8.29 5.86
C LEU A 195 -8.91 -8.15 4.66
N ARG A 196 -10.07 -7.50 4.85
CA ARG A 196 -11.06 -7.29 3.78
C ARG A 196 -10.46 -6.49 2.62
N THR A 197 -9.68 -5.45 2.89
CA THR A 197 -8.99 -4.68 1.84
C THR A 197 -7.93 -5.52 1.11
N GLY A 198 -7.26 -6.43 1.81
CA GLY A 198 -6.25 -7.31 1.21
C GLY A 198 -6.82 -8.30 0.21
N VAL A 199 -7.93 -8.96 0.55
CA VAL A 199 -8.59 -9.92 -0.35
C VAL A 199 -9.07 -9.21 -1.63
N VAL A 200 -9.69 -8.04 -1.47
CA VAL A 200 -10.15 -7.25 -2.62
C VAL A 200 -8.98 -6.81 -3.50
N ALA A 201 -7.89 -6.33 -2.89
CA ALA A 201 -6.69 -5.93 -3.63
C ALA A 201 -6.05 -7.10 -4.39
N ALA A 202 -6.04 -8.28 -3.79
CA ALA A 202 -5.48 -9.50 -4.39
C ALA A 202 -6.27 -9.96 -5.62
N ILE A 203 -7.60 -9.88 -5.60
CA ILE A 203 -8.46 -10.17 -6.76
C ILE A 203 -8.19 -9.17 -7.89
N TYR A 204 -8.05 -7.88 -7.54
CA TYR A 204 -7.70 -6.86 -8.54
C TYR A 204 -6.31 -7.04 -9.14
N ALA A 205 -5.33 -7.43 -8.32
CA ALA A 205 -3.97 -7.71 -8.80
C ALA A 205 -4.00 -8.82 -9.86
N TYR A 206 -4.80 -9.87 -9.66
CA TYR A 206 -4.99 -10.92 -10.65
C TYR A 206 -5.57 -10.40 -11.96
N LEU A 207 -6.67 -9.62 -11.90
CA LEU A 207 -7.30 -9.07 -13.10
C LEU A 207 -6.35 -8.15 -13.88
N LEU A 208 -5.52 -7.36 -13.17
CA LEU A 208 -4.48 -6.52 -13.76
C LEU A 208 -3.37 -7.36 -14.42
N VAL A 209 -2.86 -8.40 -13.75
CA VAL A 209 -1.84 -9.28 -14.32
C VAL A 209 -2.38 -10.01 -15.56
N ALA A 210 -3.63 -10.48 -15.51
CA ALA A 210 -4.29 -11.11 -16.64
C ALA A 210 -4.45 -10.13 -17.81
N THR A 211 -4.99 -8.94 -17.58
CA THR A 211 -5.13 -7.92 -18.63
C THR A 211 -3.79 -7.47 -19.19
N TYR A 212 -2.73 -7.41 -18.39
CA TYR A 212 -1.39 -7.08 -18.88
C TYR A 212 -0.86 -8.20 -19.79
N LYS A 213 -1.00 -9.46 -19.37
CA LYS A 213 -0.53 -10.62 -20.14
C LYS A 213 -1.30 -10.83 -21.46
N PHE A 214 -2.59 -10.51 -21.50
CA PHE A 214 -3.44 -10.73 -22.68
C PHE A 214 -3.64 -9.50 -23.57
N GLY A 215 -3.72 -8.30 -22.98
CA GLY A 215 -4.03 -7.05 -23.70
C GLY A 215 -2.95 -5.97 -23.59
N GLY A 216 -1.81 -6.27 -22.96
CA GLY A 216 -0.71 -5.33 -22.79
C GLY A 216 -1.03 -4.14 -21.89
N LEU A 217 -0.12 -3.16 -21.90
CA LEU A 217 -0.16 -2.01 -20.99
C LEU A 217 -1.43 -1.15 -21.16
N LEU A 218 -1.93 -1.02 -22.39
CA LEU A 218 -3.12 -0.26 -22.74
C LEU A 218 -4.40 -0.87 -22.12
N ALA A 219 -4.55 -2.19 -22.16
CA ALA A 219 -5.68 -2.88 -21.55
C ALA A 219 -5.66 -2.79 -20.01
N THR A 220 -4.50 -2.86 -19.38
CA THR A 220 -4.36 -2.59 -17.94
C THR A 220 -4.72 -1.16 -17.55
N THR A 221 -4.31 -0.17 -18.35
CA THR A 221 -4.65 1.24 -18.12
C THR A 221 -6.15 1.48 -18.25
N ILE A 222 -6.80 0.89 -19.26
CA ILE A 222 -8.25 0.96 -19.44
C ILE A 222 -8.96 0.23 -18.30
N PHE A 223 -8.54 -0.98 -17.93
CA PHE A 223 -9.12 -1.70 -16.80
C PHE A 223 -9.04 -0.86 -15.53
N TYR A 224 -7.91 -0.19 -15.26
CA TYR A 224 -7.80 0.68 -14.10
C TYR A 224 -8.67 1.94 -14.22
N ILE A 225 -8.72 2.62 -15.37
CA ILE A 225 -9.65 3.76 -15.56
C ILE A 225 -11.08 3.31 -15.32
N VAL A 226 -11.46 2.13 -15.82
CA VAL A 226 -12.81 1.59 -15.67
C VAL A 226 -13.07 1.07 -14.25
N VAL A 227 -12.10 0.53 -13.53
CA VAL A 227 -12.33 -0.16 -12.25
C VAL A 227 -11.89 0.65 -11.03
N ALA A 228 -10.77 1.36 -11.13
CA ALA A 228 -10.26 2.20 -10.06
C ALA A 228 -10.83 3.62 -10.05
N GLN A 229 -11.48 4.09 -11.13
CA GLN A 229 -12.25 5.33 -11.04
C GLN A 229 -13.50 5.20 -10.16
N ILE A 230 -13.96 4.00 -9.79
CA ILE A 230 -15.35 3.87 -9.37
C ILE A 230 -15.61 3.66 -7.88
N LYS A 231 -16.17 4.72 -7.30
CA LYS A 231 -17.41 4.70 -6.49
C LYS A 231 -18.29 3.44 -6.67
N VAL A 232 -18.45 2.89 -7.88
CA VAL A 232 -19.31 1.74 -8.19
C VAL A 232 -18.90 0.45 -7.48
N VAL A 233 -17.61 0.20 -7.21
CA VAL A 233 -17.22 -1.00 -6.44
C VAL A 233 -17.50 -0.83 -4.96
N GLN A 234 -17.28 0.38 -4.43
CA GLN A 234 -17.62 0.73 -3.05
C GLN A 234 -19.15 0.74 -2.82
N ASP A 235 -19.92 1.09 -3.86
CA ASP A 235 -21.39 1.03 -3.90
C ASP A 235 -21.91 -0.41 -4.05
N ILE A 236 -21.30 -1.25 -4.90
CA ILE A 236 -21.68 -2.67 -5.05
C ILE A 236 -21.38 -3.48 -3.78
N LEU A 237 -20.30 -3.16 -3.05
CA LEU A 237 -19.88 -3.88 -1.82
C LEU A 237 -20.43 -3.26 -0.52
N GLY A 238 -21.31 -2.26 -0.61
CA GLY A 238 -21.96 -1.61 0.55
C GLY A 238 -21.00 -0.89 1.50
N VAL A 239 -19.81 -0.51 1.03
CA VAL A 239 -18.80 0.20 1.84
C VAL A 239 -19.17 1.68 1.95
N THR A 240 -19.75 2.27 0.90
CA THR A 240 -20.26 3.65 0.91
C THR A 240 -21.45 3.84 1.87
N THR A 241 -22.35 2.86 1.96
CA THR A 241 -23.54 2.96 2.84
C THR A 241 -23.18 2.93 4.32
N GLN A 242 -22.13 2.19 4.73
CA GLN A 242 -21.64 2.25 6.11
C GLN A 242 -20.83 3.52 6.39
N LEU A 243 -20.04 4.01 5.43
CA LEU A 243 -19.30 5.27 5.58
C LEU A 243 -20.25 6.46 5.72
N HIS A 244 -21.30 6.52 4.90
CA HIS A 244 -22.27 7.60 4.93
C HIS A 244 -23.09 7.58 6.23
N LYS A 245 -23.38 6.39 6.78
CA LYS A 245 -23.99 6.25 8.12
C LYS A 245 -23.05 6.69 9.24
N LEU A 246 -21.76 6.41 9.15
CA LEU A 246 -20.76 6.82 10.14
C LEU A 246 -20.45 8.32 10.08
N GLU A 247 -20.39 8.93 8.88
CA GLU A 247 -20.31 10.38 8.71
C GLU A 247 -21.53 11.08 9.27
N LYS A 248 -22.74 10.61 8.94
CA LYS A 248 -23.99 11.14 9.52
C LYS A 248 -24.02 11.03 11.04
N ALA A 249 -23.57 9.90 11.59
CA ALA A 249 -23.51 9.69 13.03
C ALA A 249 -22.47 10.61 13.72
N ASN A 250 -21.34 10.87 13.07
CA ASN A 250 -20.29 11.74 13.60
C ASN A 250 -20.69 13.23 13.51
N ASP A 251 -21.38 13.63 12.46
CA ASP A 251 -21.93 14.98 12.32
C ASP A 251 -23.09 15.23 13.30
N GLN A 252 -23.93 14.22 13.54
CA GLN A 252 -24.96 14.26 14.59
C GLN A 252 -24.34 14.33 16.00
N ALA A 253 -23.29 13.57 16.27
CA ALA A 253 -22.58 13.62 17.54
C ALA A 253 -21.90 15.00 17.78
N ARG A 254 -21.37 15.64 16.73
CA ARG A 254 -20.81 17.01 16.82
C ARG A 254 -21.88 18.08 16.96
N GLY A 255 -23.08 17.87 16.40
CA GLY A 255 -24.22 18.76 16.57
C GLY A 255 -24.83 18.74 17.98
N LEU A 256 -24.65 17.65 18.73
CA LEU A 256 -25.16 17.49 20.11
C LEU A 256 -24.18 17.99 21.19
N VAL A 257 -22.94 18.34 20.82
CA VAL A 257 -21.90 18.85 21.73
C VAL A 257 -21.73 20.38 21.58
N ARG A 258 -22.64 21.04 20.86
CA ARG A 258 -22.85 22.50 20.88
C ARG A 258 -24.13 22.82 21.62
#